data_AF-A0A1I4N247-F1
#
_entry.id   AF-A0A1I4N247-F1
#
_cell.length_a   1.000
_cell.length_b   1.000
_cell.length_c   1.000
_cell.angle_alpha   90.00
_cell.angle_beta   90.00
_cell.angle_gamma   90.00
#
_symmetry.space_group_name_H-M   'P 1'
#
loop_
_entity.id
_entity.type
_entity.pdbx_description
1 polymer ?
#
loop_
_entity_poly.entity_id
_entity_poly.type
_entity_poly.pdbx_seq_one_letter_code
_entity_poly.pdbx_strand_id
1 'polypeptide(L)'
;MVNTVNLVKAIESKVAEAKKAKVKIEWTDIQGHWANKVIDTFVKLRVIEGYGDGQFKPDGNITRAEFVTVISRVFDISGGASHSVSLSDISSHWA
;
A
#
# COMPACT_ATOMS: atom_id res chain seq x y z
N MET A 1 -10.32 13.73 16.43
CA MET A 1 -8.85 13.76 16.40
C MET A 1 -8.36 12.33 16.23
N VAL A 2 -7.47 12.06 15.28
CA VAL A 2 -6.92 10.71 15.05
C VAL A 2 -6.02 10.33 16.22
N ASN A 3 -6.19 9.14 16.80
CA ASN A 3 -5.32 8.63 17.86
C ASN A 3 -4.05 8.02 17.23
N THR A 4 -3.02 8.84 17.10
CA THR A 4 -1.76 8.48 16.42
C THR A 4 -0.98 7.38 17.13
N VAL A 5 -1.02 7.33 18.47
CA VAL A 5 -0.31 6.32 19.27
C VAL A 5 -0.85 4.91 19.01
N ASN A 6 -2.17 4.77 18.97
CA ASN A 6 -2.80 3.47 18.70
C ASN A 6 -2.54 3.00 17.26
N LEU A 7 -2.54 3.93 16.29
CA LEU A 7 -2.26 3.61 14.89
C LEU A 7 -0.82 3.10 14.68
N VAL A 8 0.17 3.81 15.23
CA VAL A 8 1.57 3.40 15.12
C VAL A 8 1.77 2.01 15.71
N LYS A 9 1.23 1.76 16.91
CA LYS A 9 1.32 0.45 17.57
C LYS A 9 0.67 -0.67 16.75
N ALA A 10 -0.47 -0.39 16.11
CA ALA A 10 -1.16 -1.37 15.25
C ALA A 10 -0.31 -1.72 14.02
N ILE A 11 0.30 -0.72 13.37
CA ILE A 11 1.19 -0.92 12.22
C ILE A 11 2.43 -1.72 12.64
N GLU A 12 3.07 -1.37 13.76
CA GLU A 12 4.22 -2.09 14.29
C GLU A 12 3.93 -3.58 14.54
N SER A 13 2.77 -3.90 15.13
CA SER A 13 2.35 -5.29 15.34
C SER A 13 2.20 -6.04 14.02
N LYS A 14 1.47 -5.47 13.05
CA LYS A 14 1.27 -6.08 11.73
C LYS A 14 2.60 -6.32 11.02
N VAL A 15 3.53 -5.37 11.08
CA VAL A 15 4.88 -5.51 10.49
C VAL A 15 5.66 -6.64 11.17
N ALA A 16 5.59 -6.75 12.49
CA ALA A 16 6.26 -7.81 13.24
C ALA A 16 5.70 -9.20 12.89
N GLU A 17 4.38 -9.31 12.71
CA GLU A 17 3.71 -10.54 12.28
C GLU A 17 4.08 -10.91 10.84
N ALA A 18 4.05 -9.95 9.91
CA ALA A 18 4.44 -10.15 8.52
C ALA A 18 5.87 -10.68 8.39
N LYS A 19 6.83 -10.13 9.15
CA LYS A 19 8.23 -10.61 9.15
C LYS A 19 8.38 -12.05 9.67
N LYS A 20 7.48 -12.50 10.55
CA LYS A 20 7.50 -13.88 11.09
C LYS A 20 6.83 -14.90 10.17
N ALA A 21 5.96 -14.45 9.26
CA ALA A 21 5.24 -15.34 8.37
C ALA A 21 6.21 -16.07 7.42
N LYS A 22 6.16 -17.41 7.44
CA LYS A 22 6.94 -18.30 6.57
C LYS A 22 6.27 -18.48 5.19
N VAL A 23 5.75 -17.41 4.62
CA VAL A 23 5.24 -17.42 3.24
C VAL A 23 6.38 -17.00 2.34
N LYS A 24 6.73 -17.85 1.37
CA LYS A 24 7.76 -17.55 0.37
C LYS A 24 7.07 -16.92 -0.83
N ILE A 25 7.42 -15.68 -1.14
CA ILE A 25 6.87 -14.95 -2.28
C ILE A 25 7.96 -14.88 -3.34
N GLU A 26 7.71 -15.52 -4.48
CA GLU A 26 8.66 -15.61 -5.57
C GLU A 26 8.28 -14.61 -6.65
N TRP A 27 9.18 -13.68 -6.92
CA TRP A 27 9.13 -12.81 -8.09
C TRP A 27 10.41 -13.00 -8.88
N THR A 28 10.29 -13.03 -10.21
CA THR A 28 11.45 -13.30 -11.08
C THR A 28 12.43 -12.13 -11.17
N ASP A 29 11.99 -10.92 -10.77
CA ASP A 29 12.66 -9.65 -11.06
C ASP A 29 13.12 -8.87 -9.82
N ILE A 30 12.98 -9.43 -8.62
CA ILE A 30 13.43 -8.77 -7.37
C ILE A 30 14.65 -9.42 -6.72
N GLN A 31 15.15 -10.54 -7.26
CA GLN A 31 16.29 -11.24 -6.68
C GLN A 31 17.53 -10.34 -6.72
N GLY A 32 18.17 -10.14 -5.56
CA GLY A 32 19.31 -9.22 -5.42
C GLY A 32 18.95 -7.72 -5.41
N HIS A 33 17.69 -7.35 -5.63
CA HIS A 33 17.25 -5.96 -5.57
C HIS A 33 17.20 -5.45 -4.12
N TRP A 34 17.62 -4.21 -3.86
CA TRP A 34 17.66 -3.63 -2.51
C TRP A 34 16.28 -3.60 -1.84
N ALA A 35 15.22 -3.44 -2.64
CA ALA A 35 13.84 -3.39 -2.16
C ALA A 35 13.24 -4.77 -1.87
N ASN A 36 13.93 -5.87 -2.18
CA ASN A 36 13.38 -7.23 -2.09
C ASN A 36 12.71 -7.51 -0.72
N LYS A 37 13.44 -7.25 0.38
CA LYS A 37 12.91 -7.48 1.74
C LYS A 37 11.71 -6.60 2.07
N VAL A 38 11.68 -5.38 1.54
CA VAL A 38 10.58 -4.43 1.74
C VAL A 38 9.34 -4.91 0.98
N ILE A 39 9.53 -5.30 -0.29
CA ILE A 39 8.47 -5.86 -1.15
C ILE A 39 7.87 -7.11 -0.49
N ASP A 40 8.71 -8.07 -0.05
CA ASP A 40 8.25 -9.27 0.65
C ASP A 40 7.41 -8.93 1.88
N THR A 41 7.88 -7.99 2.71
CA THR A 41 7.13 -7.56 3.91
C THR A 41 5.79 -6.93 3.53
N PHE A 42 5.75 -6.07 2.51
CA PHE A 42 4.55 -5.34 2.11
C PHE A 42 3.52 -6.25 1.45
N VAL A 43 3.95 -7.26 0.68
CA VAL A 43 3.03 -8.26 0.14
C VAL A 43 2.47 -9.14 1.28
N LYS A 44 3.28 -9.51 2.28
CA LYS A 44 2.79 -10.23 3.48
C LYS A 44 1.79 -9.42 4.30
N LEU A 45 1.95 -8.10 4.33
CA LEU A 45 0.98 -7.16 4.89
C LEU A 45 -0.29 -6.99 4.03
N ARG A 46 -0.31 -7.55 2.81
CA ARG A 46 -1.38 -7.40 1.81
C ARG A 46 -1.65 -5.94 1.42
N VAL A 47 -0.63 -5.09 1.47
CA VAL A 47 -0.74 -3.67 1.09
C VAL A 47 -0.31 -3.42 -0.36
N ILE A 48 0.51 -4.31 -0.93
CA ILE A 48 0.90 -4.33 -2.34
C ILE A 48 0.72 -5.72 -2.93
N GLU A 49 0.61 -5.78 -4.25
CA GLU A 49 0.53 -6.98 -5.07
C GLU A 49 1.37 -6.79 -6.34
N GLY A 50 1.83 -7.89 -6.95
CA GLY A 50 2.53 -7.82 -8.24
C GLY A 50 1.55 -7.73 -9.41
N TYR A 51 2.07 -7.75 -10.64
CA TYR A 51 1.28 -7.48 -11.84
C TYR A 51 0.60 -8.73 -12.43
N GLY A 52 0.61 -9.86 -11.72
CA GLY A 52 -0.03 -11.13 -12.14
C GLY A 52 0.76 -11.96 -13.15
N ASP A 53 1.86 -11.43 -13.67
CA ASP A 53 2.78 -12.06 -14.63
C ASP A 53 3.99 -12.73 -13.95
N GLY A 54 4.00 -12.81 -12.62
CA GLY A 54 5.14 -13.30 -11.83
C GLY A 54 6.23 -12.23 -11.59
N GLN A 55 5.98 -10.98 -11.98
CA GLN A 55 6.88 -9.85 -11.78
C GLN A 55 6.30 -8.81 -10.81
N PHE A 56 7.20 -8.11 -10.10
CA PHE A 56 6.84 -6.97 -9.26
C PHE A 56 7.21 -5.61 -9.88
N LYS A 57 8.15 -5.58 -10.82
CA LYS A 57 8.69 -4.40 -11.52
C LYS A 57 9.24 -3.36 -10.55
N PRO A 58 10.28 -3.69 -9.74
CA PRO A 58 10.75 -2.84 -8.65
C PRO A 58 11.30 -1.48 -9.09
N ASP A 59 11.80 -1.37 -10.32
CA ASP A 59 12.29 -0.13 -10.93
C ASP A 59 11.25 0.55 -11.83
N GLY A 60 10.04 -0.01 -11.92
CA GLY A 60 8.94 0.53 -12.70
C GLY A 60 8.34 1.78 -12.07
N ASN A 61 7.74 2.64 -12.90
CA ASN A 61 6.98 3.78 -12.42
C ASN A 61 5.71 3.31 -11.70
N ILE A 62 5.44 3.90 -10.53
CA ILE A 62 4.16 3.76 -9.83
C ILE A 62 3.20 4.86 -10.28
N THR A 63 1.92 4.51 -10.47
CA THR A 63 0.85 5.47 -10.73
C THR A 63 0.37 6.14 -9.44
N ARG A 64 -0.28 7.31 -9.57
CA ARG A 64 -0.92 7.98 -8.41
C ARG A 64 -1.96 7.07 -7.74
N ALA A 65 -2.72 6.31 -8.53
CA ALA A 65 -3.77 5.42 -8.02
C ALA A 65 -3.18 4.27 -7.19
N GLU A 66 -2.10 3.64 -7.68
CA GLU A 66 -1.39 2.59 -6.95
C GLU A 66 -0.80 3.15 -5.65
N PHE A 67 -0.14 4.30 -5.71
CA PHE A 67 0.44 4.94 -4.53
C PHE A 67 -0.62 5.22 -3.44
N VAL A 68 -1.75 5.81 -3.83
CA VAL A 68 -2.86 6.06 -2.89
C VAL A 68 -3.43 4.75 -2.35
N THR A 69 -3.54 3.72 -3.18
CA THR A 69 -4.01 2.39 -2.76
C THR A 69 -3.12 1.80 -1.67
N VAL A 70 -1.79 1.91 -1.80
CA VAL A 70 -0.84 1.45 -0.76
C VAL A 70 -1.09 2.21 0.54
N ILE A 71 -1.18 3.54 0.50
CA ILE A 71 -1.43 4.38 1.68
C ILE A 71 -2.74 3.99 2.36
N SER A 72 -3.82 3.88 1.58
CA SER A 72 -5.14 3.51 2.09
C SER A 72 -5.12 2.14 2.78
N ARG A 73 -4.43 1.16 2.21
CA ARG A 73 -4.30 -0.18 2.80
C ARG A 73 -3.43 -0.18 4.06
N VAL A 74 -2.32 0.58 4.07
CA VAL A 74 -1.41 0.67 5.23
C VAL A 74 -2.09 1.28 6.45
N PHE A 75 -2.82 2.37 6.24
CA PHE A 75 -3.49 3.11 7.32
C PHE A 75 -4.93 2.64 7.57
N ASP A 76 -5.38 1.59 6.89
CA ASP A 76 -6.75 1.08 6.94
C ASP A 76 -7.79 2.21 6.76
N ILE A 77 -7.51 3.10 5.80
CA ILE A 77 -8.39 4.19 5.42
C ILE A 77 -9.52 3.58 4.61
N SER A 78 -10.50 3.05 5.31
CA SER A 78 -11.81 2.74 4.76
C SER A 78 -12.50 4.08 4.49
N GLY A 79 -12.95 4.29 3.25
CA GLY A 79 -13.62 5.52 2.86
C GLY A 79 -14.75 5.82 3.85
N GLY A 80 -14.56 6.84 4.68
CA GLY A 80 -15.63 7.36 5.53
C GLY A 80 -16.78 7.70 4.59
N ALA A 81 -17.97 7.14 4.91
CA ALA A 81 -19.23 7.22 4.15
C ALA A 81 -19.20 8.27 3.05
N SER A 82 -19.41 7.91 1.77
CA SER A 82 -19.42 8.82 0.62
C SER A 82 -19.95 10.21 0.99
N HIS A 83 -19.06 11.09 1.43
CA HIS A 83 -19.37 12.49 1.57
C HIS A 83 -19.27 12.94 0.13
N SER A 84 -20.41 13.24 -0.50
CA SER A 84 -20.42 13.99 -1.74
C SER A 84 -19.62 15.27 -1.47
N VAL A 85 -18.34 15.27 -1.83
CA VAL A 85 -17.49 16.44 -1.68
C VAL A 85 -17.99 17.41 -2.74
N SER A 86 -18.90 18.29 -2.33
CA SER A 86 -19.36 19.39 -3.16
C SER A 86 -18.25 20.41 -3.20
N LEU A 87 -17.35 20.26 -4.17
CA LEU A 87 -16.32 21.25 -4.46
C LEU A 87 -16.97 22.41 -5.21
N SER A 88 -17.32 23.48 -4.48
CA SER A 88 -18.06 24.64 -5.01
C SER A 88 -17.36 25.34 -6.19
N ASP A 89 -16.05 25.19 -6.29
CA ASP A 89 -15.21 25.87 -7.29
C ASP A 89 -15.06 25.10 -8.63
N ILE A 90 -15.71 23.94 -8.78
CA ILE A 90 -15.60 23.11 -10.00
C ILE A 90 -16.88 23.17 -10.84
N SER A 91 -17.76 24.13 -10.56
CA SER A 91 -19.00 24.33 -11.32
C SER A 91 -18.78 24.72 -12.78
N SER A 92 -17.55 25.11 -13.18
CA SER A 92 -17.30 25.70 -14.51
C SER A 92 -16.05 25.20 -15.25
N HIS A 93 -15.25 24.27 -14.73
CA HIS A 93 -14.01 23.88 -15.41
C HIS A 93 -13.69 22.40 -15.32
N TRP A 94 -13.48 21.79 -16.49
CA TRP A 94 -13.06 20.41 -16.65
C TRP A 94 -11.53 20.38 -16.69
N ALA A 95 -10.94 19.97 -15.58
CA ALA A 95 -9.59 19.42 -15.49
C ALA A 95 -9.63 18.20 -14.57
#